data_AF-A0A6J4VKU6-F1
#
_entry.id   AF-A0A6J4VKU6-F1
#
_cell.length_a   1.000
_cell.length_b   1.000
_cell.length_c   1.000
_cell.angle_alpha   90.00
_cell.angle_beta   90.00
_cell.angle_gamma   90.00
#
_symmetry.space_group_name_H-M   'P 1'
#
loop_
_entity.id
_entity.type
_entity.pdbx_description
1 polymer ?
#
loop_
_entity_poly.entity_id
_entity_poly.type
_entity_poly.pdbx_seq_one_letter_code
_entity_poly.pdbx_strand_id
1 'polypeptide(L)'
;MPEIVAKVSWGRVRKAVTAFYWVLALALVSASPAMASPRSGFEPPTPPQLSAASVYVYDATAKVPLFAKDADAQRAPASLTKIVTALVVVEHAALDETVTIQPEDIVDETQSRAELVEGDTLSVRDLLVGLLVPSGNDAALALARHVGSELAVAENADPVNRFVAEMNRLVADRGLTNTRFSNPSGIDGDQHVASARDLALLTAEAIENPTLAEIMGTASATLPSSVNPDGYLVNTTHDMVLDGSAVAGKTGTTDQAGGCLVTVTLQGENRIVAVILGADLTYADDGSFSSPARYADTRDLIAVLPERYDWVDPSAAEAVPGLPEELSAWGASLNGSGRVPVPRGRAGELGYRLVLGAPAEPGAPVGTVLFLLGSEVLTEQPVVQAGFATTATGDVMALHQLALAA
;
A
#
# COMPACT_ATOMS: atom_id res chain seq x y z
N MET A 1 79.41 -13.36 -1.26
CA MET A 1 78.80 -12.02 -1.24
C MET A 1 77.30 -12.19 -1.45
N PRO A 2 76.45 -11.66 -0.56
CA PRO A 2 75.09 -12.15 -0.38
C PRO A 2 74.09 -11.36 -1.24
N GLU A 3 73.12 -12.05 -1.85
CA GLU A 3 71.92 -11.41 -2.39
C GLU A 3 70.70 -11.75 -1.53
N ILE A 4 69.99 -10.68 -1.21
CA ILE A 4 68.88 -10.58 -0.27
C ILE A 4 67.63 -11.13 -0.95
N VAL A 5 67.05 -12.21 -0.41
CA VAL A 5 65.70 -12.65 -0.77
C VAL A 5 64.70 -11.87 0.08
N ALA A 6 64.12 -10.82 -0.49
CA ALA A 6 62.98 -10.11 0.07
C ALA A 6 61.68 -10.87 -0.24
N LYS A 7 61.00 -11.33 0.81
CA LYS A 7 59.61 -11.81 0.76
C LYS A 7 58.69 -10.64 0.39
N VAL A 8 58.00 -10.72 -0.74
CA VAL A 8 56.88 -9.82 -1.08
C VAL A 8 55.57 -10.54 -0.77
N SER A 9 54.72 -9.88 0.02
CA SER A 9 53.44 -10.39 0.52
C SER A 9 52.34 -10.34 -0.54
N TRP A 10 51.58 -11.43 -0.64
CA TRP A 10 50.47 -11.65 -1.57
C TRP A 10 49.16 -10.95 -1.15
N GLY A 11 49.25 -9.70 -0.65
CA GLY A 11 48.13 -9.01 0.01
C GLY A 11 47.44 -7.90 -0.79
N ARG A 12 47.91 -7.52 -1.99
CA ARG A 12 47.42 -6.31 -2.68
C ARG A 12 47.26 -6.43 -4.21
N VAL A 13 46.79 -7.56 -4.71
CA VAL A 13 46.48 -7.74 -6.16
C VAL A 13 44.99 -8.03 -6.43
N ARG A 14 44.10 -7.86 -5.44
CA ARG A 14 42.66 -8.15 -5.60
C ARG A 14 41.71 -6.95 -5.53
N LYS A 15 42.21 -5.72 -5.57
CA LYS A 15 41.38 -4.49 -5.55
C LYS A 15 41.79 -3.44 -6.59
N ALA A 16 42.18 -3.87 -7.78
CA ALA A 16 42.54 -2.95 -8.88
C ALA A 16 42.02 -3.39 -10.27
N VAL A 17 40.98 -4.24 -10.33
CA VAL A 17 40.33 -4.65 -11.60
C VAL A 17 38.82 -4.38 -11.63
N THR A 18 38.22 -3.85 -10.56
CA THR A 18 36.76 -3.57 -10.48
C THR A 18 36.41 -2.08 -10.35
N ALA A 19 37.28 -1.19 -10.83
CA ALA A 19 37.03 0.26 -10.81
C ALA A 19 37.59 0.97 -12.06
N PHE A 20 37.41 0.39 -13.26
CA PHE A 20 37.90 0.97 -14.52
C PHE A 20 36.94 0.85 -15.71
N TYR A 21 35.62 0.88 -15.47
CA TYR A 21 34.60 0.95 -16.54
C TYR A 21 33.57 2.08 -16.38
N TRP A 22 33.85 3.12 -15.57
CA TRP A 22 32.87 4.18 -15.29
C TRP A 22 33.32 5.62 -15.57
N VAL A 23 34.42 5.89 -16.30
CA VAL A 23 34.89 7.29 -16.49
C VAL A 23 35.25 7.70 -17.94
N LEU A 24 35.04 6.89 -18.99
CA LEU A 24 35.25 7.38 -20.37
C LEU A 24 34.17 6.92 -21.35
N ALA A 25 33.00 7.55 -21.27
CA ALA A 25 32.04 7.66 -22.37
C ALA A 25 31.32 9.02 -22.30
N LEU A 26 32.09 10.10 -22.09
CA LEU A 26 31.62 11.47 -22.27
C LEU A 26 32.37 12.06 -23.48
N ALA A 27 31.64 12.27 -24.57
CA ALA A 27 31.90 13.14 -25.72
C ALA A 27 31.66 12.45 -27.08
N LEU A 28 30.38 12.36 -27.46
CA LEU A 28 29.83 12.74 -28.78
C LEU A 28 28.39 12.23 -28.86
N VAL A 29 27.51 12.79 -28.04
CA VAL A 29 26.07 12.76 -28.33
C VAL A 29 25.86 13.88 -29.33
N SER A 30 25.90 13.54 -30.62
CA SER A 30 25.26 14.39 -31.63
C SER A 30 23.81 14.60 -31.17
N ALA A 31 23.45 15.85 -30.91
CA ALA A 31 22.08 16.25 -30.64
C ALA A 31 21.25 15.95 -31.90
N SER A 32 20.75 14.72 -32.00
CA SER A 32 19.62 14.42 -32.87
C SER A 32 18.51 15.37 -32.44
N PRO A 33 17.88 16.11 -33.37
CA PRO A 33 16.71 16.90 -33.00
C PRO A 33 15.74 15.93 -32.34
N ALA A 34 15.33 16.24 -31.10
CA ALA A 34 14.27 15.51 -30.44
C ALA A 34 13.07 15.60 -31.38
N MET A 35 12.81 14.52 -32.12
CA MET A 35 11.54 14.34 -32.77
C MET A 35 10.54 14.30 -31.65
N ALA A 36 9.84 15.42 -31.45
CA ALA A 36 8.68 15.46 -30.59
C ALA A 36 7.76 14.37 -31.13
N SER A 37 7.64 13.27 -30.39
CA SER A 37 6.58 12.30 -30.63
C SER A 37 5.28 13.09 -30.74
N PRO A 38 4.42 12.81 -31.74
CA PRO A 38 3.15 13.51 -31.85
C PRO A 38 2.46 13.40 -30.50
N ARG A 39 2.28 14.53 -29.81
CA ARG A 39 1.47 14.56 -28.60
C ARG A 39 0.13 13.99 -29.01
N SER A 40 -0.25 12.86 -28.39
CA SER A 40 -1.61 12.34 -28.51
C SER A 40 -2.57 13.53 -28.33
N GLY A 41 -3.49 13.72 -29.28
CA GLY A 41 -4.48 14.81 -29.25
C GLY A 41 -5.51 14.66 -28.13
N PHE A 42 -5.30 13.71 -27.23
CA PHE A 42 -6.11 13.47 -26.06
C PHE A 42 -5.77 14.50 -24.97
N GLU A 43 -6.73 15.36 -24.66
CA GLU A 43 -6.67 16.25 -23.49
C GLU A 43 -7.43 15.57 -22.35
N PRO A 44 -6.76 15.20 -21.23
CA PRO A 44 -7.44 14.58 -20.12
C PRO A 44 -8.45 15.56 -19.51
N PRO A 45 -9.60 15.08 -18.99
CA PRO A 45 -10.55 15.94 -18.30
C PRO A 45 -9.86 16.71 -17.16
N THR A 46 -10.34 17.92 -16.95
CA THR A 46 -9.91 18.75 -15.82
C THR A 46 -10.26 18.01 -14.53
N PRO A 47 -9.31 17.86 -13.59
CA PRO A 47 -9.62 17.24 -12.31
C PRO A 47 -10.78 17.95 -11.59
N PRO A 48 -11.59 17.22 -10.81
CA PRO A 48 -12.65 17.82 -10.01
C PRO A 48 -12.10 18.87 -9.03
N GLN A 49 -12.94 19.82 -8.65
CA GLN A 49 -12.64 20.76 -7.56
C GLN A 49 -12.87 20.02 -6.24
N LEU A 50 -11.84 19.92 -5.41
CA LEU A 50 -11.86 19.12 -4.19
C LEU A 50 -11.82 20.01 -2.96
N SER A 51 -12.68 19.75 -1.99
CA SER A 51 -12.65 20.42 -0.67
C SER A 51 -11.38 20.06 0.10
N ALA A 52 -10.94 18.80 -0.02
CA ALA A 52 -9.84 18.24 0.74
C ALA A 52 -8.53 18.97 0.52
N ALA A 53 -7.81 19.20 1.61
CA ALA A 53 -6.57 19.92 1.60
C ALA A 53 -5.40 19.08 1.04
N SER A 54 -5.39 17.76 1.24
CA SER A 54 -4.47 16.83 0.55
C SER A 54 -5.18 15.60 0.04
N VAL A 55 -4.75 15.12 -1.12
CA VAL A 55 -5.31 13.97 -1.82
C VAL A 55 -4.21 13.17 -2.50
N TYR A 56 -4.33 11.85 -2.44
CA TYR A 56 -3.54 10.95 -3.26
C TYR A 56 -4.38 9.76 -3.72
N VAL A 57 -4.34 9.45 -5.02
CA VAL A 57 -4.99 8.27 -5.60
C VAL A 57 -3.91 7.41 -6.23
N TYR A 58 -3.87 6.14 -5.83
CA TYR A 58 -2.80 5.21 -6.14
C TYR A 58 -3.38 3.88 -6.60
N ASP A 59 -2.93 3.38 -7.74
CA ASP A 59 -3.18 2.01 -8.13
C ASP A 59 -2.22 1.11 -7.36
N ALA A 60 -2.72 0.45 -6.30
CA ALA A 60 -1.91 -0.40 -5.44
C ALA A 60 -1.45 -1.68 -6.16
N THR A 61 -2.24 -2.18 -7.10
CA THR A 61 -1.90 -3.38 -7.88
C THR A 61 -0.80 -3.07 -8.90
N ALA A 62 -0.94 -1.97 -9.63
CA ALA A 62 0.04 -1.55 -10.62
C ALA A 62 1.19 -0.74 -10.04
N LYS A 63 1.11 -0.31 -8.78
CA LYS A 63 2.08 0.59 -8.12
C LYS A 63 2.26 1.93 -8.83
N VAL A 64 1.17 2.53 -9.33
CA VAL A 64 1.20 3.78 -10.11
C VAL A 64 0.41 4.91 -9.43
N PRO A 65 0.98 6.11 -9.26
CA PRO A 65 0.20 7.30 -8.89
C PRO A 65 -0.77 7.70 -10.01
N LEU A 66 -2.05 7.86 -9.66
CA LEU A 66 -3.11 8.28 -10.58
C LEU A 66 -3.52 9.74 -10.38
N PHE A 67 -3.43 10.24 -9.15
CA PHE A 67 -3.73 11.63 -8.82
C PHE A 67 -3.01 12.09 -7.55
N ALA A 68 -2.62 13.35 -7.49
CA ALA A 68 -2.00 13.96 -6.32
C ALA A 68 -2.38 15.44 -6.19
N LYS A 69 -2.76 15.86 -4.98
CA LYS A 69 -2.91 17.27 -4.55
C LYS A 69 -2.26 17.38 -3.18
N ASP A 70 -1.18 18.15 -3.05
CA ASP A 70 -0.42 18.31 -1.80
C ASP A 70 -0.15 16.96 -1.09
N ALA A 71 0.16 15.92 -1.86
CA ALA A 71 0.15 14.53 -1.37
C ALA A 71 1.18 14.25 -0.28
N ASP A 72 2.27 15.05 -0.23
CA ASP A 72 3.38 14.93 0.71
C ASP A 72 3.26 15.88 1.91
N ALA A 73 2.21 16.72 1.96
CA ALA A 73 1.99 17.64 3.08
C ALA A 73 1.62 16.89 4.35
N GLN A 74 2.27 17.25 5.47
CA GLN A 74 1.97 16.70 6.79
C GLN A 74 0.65 17.26 7.31
N ARG A 75 -0.30 16.38 7.62
CA ARG A 75 -1.61 16.73 8.18
C ARG A 75 -1.97 15.77 9.31
N ALA A 76 -2.86 16.19 10.20
CA ALA A 76 -3.41 15.28 11.20
C ALA A 76 -4.19 14.14 10.49
N PRO A 77 -3.83 12.87 10.72
CA PRO A 77 -4.46 11.71 10.07
C PRO A 77 -5.80 11.28 10.71
N ALA A 78 -6.10 11.79 11.92
CA ALA A 78 -7.17 11.25 12.76
C ALA A 78 -7.09 9.70 12.85
N SER A 79 -8.24 9.01 12.92
CA SER A 79 -8.33 7.54 13.00
C SER A 79 -7.73 6.77 11.81
N LEU A 80 -7.23 7.42 10.74
CA LEU A 80 -6.46 6.71 9.72
C LEU A 80 -5.16 6.12 10.29
N THR A 81 -4.67 6.66 11.41
CA THR A 81 -3.59 6.10 12.24
C THR A 81 -3.78 4.61 12.54
N LYS A 82 -5.03 4.16 12.71
CA LYS A 82 -5.35 2.78 13.06
C LYS A 82 -4.96 1.76 11.97
N ILE A 83 -4.77 2.20 10.73
CA ILE A 83 -4.21 1.35 9.66
C ILE A 83 -2.78 0.92 10.05
N VAL A 84 -1.98 1.85 10.57
CA VAL A 84 -0.61 1.56 11.00
C VAL A 84 -0.59 0.77 12.31
N THR A 85 -1.51 1.06 13.24
CA THR A 85 -1.71 0.24 14.44
C THR A 85 -1.98 -1.22 14.06
N ALA A 86 -2.86 -1.46 13.10
CA ALA A 86 -3.16 -2.81 12.62
C ALA A 86 -1.94 -3.49 11.97
N LEU A 87 -1.17 -2.76 11.15
CA LEU A 87 0.08 -3.27 10.55
C LEU A 87 1.09 -3.71 11.62
N VAL A 88 1.35 -2.88 12.63
CA VAL A 88 2.25 -3.25 13.72
C VAL A 88 1.74 -4.49 14.47
N VAL A 89 0.43 -4.56 14.75
CA VAL A 89 -0.15 -5.71 15.45
C VAL A 89 0.08 -7.02 14.68
N VAL A 90 -0.19 -7.04 13.37
CA VAL A 90 -0.02 -8.27 12.57
C VAL A 90 1.45 -8.64 12.32
N GLU A 91 2.40 -7.71 12.49
CA GLU A 91 3.84 -8.01 12.45
C GLU A 91 4.35 -8.65 13.75
N HIS A 92 3.67 -8.42 14.89
CA HIS A 92 4.22 -8.73 16.22
C HIS A 92 3.37 -9.66 17.09
N ALA A 93 2.10 -9.91 16.75
CA ALA A 93 1.23 -10.81 17.52
C ALA A 93 0.51 -11.81 16.61
N ALA A 94 0.34 -13.05 17.11
CA ALA A 94 -0.49 -14.04 16.47
C ALA A 94 -1.98 -13.72 16.67
N LEU A 95 -2.78 -13.96 15.63
CA LEU A 95 -4.19 -13.57 15.59
C LEU A 95 -5.07 -14.26 16.63
N ASP A 96 -4.67 -15.45 17.09
CA ASP A 96 -5.36 -16.26 18.10
C ASP A 96 -4.85 -16.01 19.53
N GLU A 97 -3.83 -15.17 19.70
CA GLU A 97 -3.45 -14.68 21.03
C GLU A 97 -4.61 -13.96 21.68
N THR A 98 -4.67 -14.11 22.99
CA THR A 98 -5.78 -13.66 23.80
C THR A 98 -5.36 -12.48 24.65
N VAL A 99 -6.15 -11.40 24.61
CA VAL A 99 -5.90 -10.15 25.32
C VAL A 99 -7.03 -9.90 26.30
N THR A 100 -6.68 -9.74 27.57
CA THR A 100 -7.62 -9.29 28.60
C THR A 100 -7.60 -7.77 28.68
N ILE A 101 -8.80 -7.17 28.58
CA ILE A 101 -9.03 -5.73 28.66
C ILE A 101 -8.77 -5.25 30.08
N GLN A 102 -7.95 -4.21 30.21
CA GLN A 102 -7.56 -3.60 31.47
C GLN A 102 -8.25 -2.25 31.68
N PRO A 103 -8.33 -1.74 32.92
CA PRO A 103 -8.92 -0.42 33.20
C PRO A 103 -8.36 0.71 32.34
N GLU A 104 -7.05 0.69 32.06
CA GLU A 104 -6.36 1.70 31.25
C GLU A 104 -6.68 1.66 29.75
N ASP A 105 -7.32 0.59 29.26
CA ASP A 105 -7.77 0.51 27.86
C ASP A 105 -9.09 1.26 27.65
N ILE A 106 -9.85 1.51 28.72
CA ILE A 106 -11.20 2.08 28.63
C ILE A 106 -11.12 3.58 28.32
N VAL A 107 -11.87 3.99 27.29
CA VAL A 107 -11.92 5.38 26.81
C VAL A 107 -13.25 6.05 27.15
N ASP A 108 -13.26 7.38 27.10
CA ASP A 108 -14.46 8.19 27.32
C ASP A 108 -15.58 7.89 26.32
N GLU A 109 -16.84 7.98 26.75
CA GLU A 109 -18.01 7.64 25.92
C GLU A 109 -18.21 8.57 24.72
N THR A 110 -17.61 9.76 24.73
CA THR A 110 -17.61 10.69 23.59
C THR A 110 -16.67 10.25 22.48
N GLN A 111 -15.77 9.30 22.73
CA GLN A 111 -14.86 8.75 21.75
C GLN A 111 -15.46 7.54 21.04
N SER A 112 -15.00 7.29 19.82
CA SER A 112 -15.28 6.03 19.12
C SER A 112 -14.66 4.86 19.88
N ARG A 113 -15.46 3.83 20.16
CA ARG A 113 -15.09 2.66 20.97
C ARG A 113 -15.76 1.39 20.41
N ALA A 114 -15.20 0.24 20.74
CA ALA A 114 -15.75 -1.08 20.40
C ALA A 114 -16.63 -1.66 21.53
N GLU A 115 -17.00 -0.80 22.49
CA GLU A 115 -17.79 -1.13 23.69
C GLU A 115 -17.12 -2.19 24.58
N LEU A 116 -15.78 -2.25 24.55
CA LEU A 116 -15.01 -3.19 25.36
C LEU A 116 -15.17 -2.87 26.85
N VAL A 117 -15.21 -3.92 27.67
CA VAL A 117 -15.39 -3.80 29.12
C VAL A 117 -14.16 -4.37 29.84
N GLU A 118 -13.81 -3.81 30.99
CA GLU A 118 -12.72 -4.34 31.83
C GLU A 118 -12.95 -5.81 32.16
N GLY A 119 -11.88 -6.61 32.08
CA GLY A 119 -11.91 -8.04 32.38
C GLY A 119 -12.38 -8.91 31.22
N ASP A 120 -12.92 -8.30 30.15
CA ASP A 120 -13.23 -9.06 28.95
C ASP A 120 -11.97 -9.61 28.30
N THR A 121 -12.13 -10.74 27.60
CA THR A 121 -11.03 -11.45 27.00
C THR A 121 -11.36 -11.78 25.54
N LEU A 122 -10.60 -11.20 24.61
CA LEU A 122 -10.81 -11.28 23.17
C LEU A 122 -9.55 -11.74 22.46
N SER A 123 -9.68 -12.32 21.26
CA SER A 123 -8.50 -12.60 20.43
C SER A 123 -7.93 -11.32 19.82
N VAL A 124 -6.66 -11.33 19.42
CA VAL A 124 -6.05 -10.24 18.64
C VAL A 124 -6.85 -9.98 17.36
N ARG A 125 -7.35 -11.02 16.69
CA ARG A 125 -8.24 -10.85 15.52
C ARG A 125 -9.52 -10.08 15.85
N ASP A 126 -10.17 -10.41 16.96
CA ASP A 126 -11.40 -9.72 17.38
C ASP A 126 -11.11 -8.26 17.75
N LEU A 127 -9.98 -7.99 18.40
CA LEU A 127 -9.55 -6.63 18.68
C LEU A 127 -9.19 -5.85 17.42
N LEU A 128 -8.62 -6.49 16.38
CA LEU A 128 -8.42 -5.85 15.08
C LEU A 128 -9.76 -5.48 14.41
N VAL A 129 -10.80 -6.31 14.59
CA VAL A 129 -12.18 -5.97 14.17
C VAL A 129 -12.68 -4.75 14.96
N GLY A 130 -12.56 -4.76 16.29
CA GLY A 130 -12.93 -3.62 17.14
C GLY A 130 -12.14 -2.34 16.84
N LEU A 131 -10.89 -2.47 16.40
CA LEU A 131 -10.03 -1.36 16.00
C LEU A 131 -10.50 -0.72 14.69
N LEU A 132 -10.75 -1.54 13.66
CA LEU A 132 -10.91 -1.04 12.29
C LEU A 132 -12.36 -0.78 11.89
N VAL A 133 -13.31 -1.60 12.37
CA VAL A 133 -14.73 -1.53 11.97
C VAL A 133 -15.44 -0.34 12.64
N PRO A 134 -15.66 -0.34 13.98
CA PRO A 134 -16.27 0.81 14.64
C PRO A 134 -15.29 1.96 14.86
N SER A 135 -14.00 1.77 14.54
CA SER A 135 -12.91 2.71 14.81
C SER A 135 -12.52 2.83 16.29
N GLY A 136 -12.66 1.76 17.08
CA GLY A 136 -12.54 1.78 18.54
C GLY A 136 -11.16 2.22 19.06
N ASN A 137 -11.15 3.25 19.91
CA ASN A 137 -9.94 3.74 20.59
C ASN A 137 -9.53 2.83 21.76
N ASP A 138 -10.51 2.19 22.41
CA ASP A 138 -10.30 1.15 23.42
C ASP A 138 -9.54 -0.06 22.86
N ALA A 139 -9.96 -0.57 21.70
CA ALA A 139 -9.24 -1.63 20.99
C ALA A 139 -7.82 -1.20 20.60
N ALA A 140 -7.62 0.07 20.21
CA ALA A 140 -6.30 0.60 19.89
C ALA A 140 -5.36 0.61 21.11
N LEU A 141 -5.86 1.01 22.29
CA LEU A 141 -5.08 1.00 23.53
C LEU A 141 -4.78 -0.43 23.99
N ALA A 142 -5.77 -1.32 23.97
CA ALA A 142 -5.59 -2.72 24.36
C ALA A 142 -4.54 -3.43 23.49
N LEU A 143 -4.63 -3.29 22.16
CA LEU A 143 -3.65 -3.85 21.23
C LEU A 143 -2.26 -3.24 21.42
N ALA A 144 -2.18 -1.91 21.58
CA ALA A 144 -0.91 -1.23 21.80
C ALA A 144 -0.25 -1.63 23.12
N ARG A 145 -1.03 -1.80 24.18
CA ARG A 145 -0.54 -2.27 25.49
C ARG A 145 -0.07 -3.72 25.42
N HIS A 146 -0.83 -4.59 24.76
CA HIS A 146 -0.49 -6.01 24.58
C HIS A 146 0.84 -6.16 23.84
N VAL A 147 0.89 -5.72 22.58
CA VAL A 147 2.09 -5.82 21.73
C VAL A 147 3.24 -5.01 22.33
N GLY A 148 2.97 -3.82 22.84
CA GLY A 148 3.95 -2.97 23.51
C GLY A 148 4.58 -3.60 24.75
N SER A 149 3.90 -4.54 25.41
CA SER A 149 4.47 -5.27 26.56
C SER A 149 5.49 -6.32 26.15
N GLU A 150 5.42 -6.80 24.91
CA GLU A 150 6.32 -7.82 24.36
C GLU A 150 7.50 -7.22 23.60
N LEU A 151 7.35 -5.99 23.11
CA LEU A 151 8.40 -5.26 22.42
C LEU A 151 9.59 -4.92 23.34
N ALA A 152 10.77 -5.40 22.96
CA ALA A 152 12.05 -5.10 23.62
C ALA A 152 12.61 -3.72 23.21
N VAL A 153 11.88 -2.64 23.51
CA VAL A 153 12.29 -1.26 23.21
C VAL A 153 12.50 -0.51 24.52
N ALA A 154 13.69 0.06 24.73
CA ALA A 154 14.08 0.92 25.87
C ALA A 154 13.55 0.51 27.26
N GLU A 155 14.45 0.02 28.12
CA GLU A 155 14.14 -0.17 29.55
C GLU A 155 13.54 1.13 30.13
N ASN A 156 12.34 1.04 30.73
CA ASN A 156 11.56 2.11 31.40
C ASN A 156 10.49 2.89 30.58
N ALA A 157 10.22 2.56 29.32
CA ALA A 157 9.03 3.10 28.63
C ALA A 157 7.75 2.32 29.00
N ASP A 158 6.63 3.02 29.14
CA ASP A 158 5.29 2.40 29.22
C ASP A 158 4.98 1.58 27.93
N PRO A 159 4.23 0.46 28.00
CA PRO A 159 3.92 -0.39 26.83
C PRO A 159 3.37 0.37 25.62
N VAL A 160 2.44 1.32 25.82
CA VAL A 160 1.83 2.07 24.71
C VAL A 160 2.89 2.96 24.04
N ASN A 161 3.80 3.55 24.80
CA ASN A 161 4.91 4.31 24.24
C ASN A 161 5.90 3.44 23.46
N ARG A 162 6.15 2.20 23.88
CA ARG A 162 6.94 1.25 23.08
C ARG A 162 6.25 0.90 21.78
N PHE A 163 4.94 0.69 21.80
CA PHE A 163 4.15 0.47 20.59
C PHE A 163 4.20 1.67 19.63
N VAL A 164 4.04 2.90 20.14
CA VAL A 164 4.16 4.11 19.32
C VAL A 164 5.56 4.28 18.73
N ALA A 165 6.61 3.93 19.48
CA ALA A 165 7.97 3.92 18.95
C ALA A 165 8.10 2.92 17.79
N GLU A 166 7.46 1.76 17.90
CA GLU A 166 7.42 0.73 16.86
C GLU A 166 6.62 1.16 15.63
N MET A 167 5.47 1.83 15.80
CA MET A 167 4.74 2.45 14.68
C MET A 167 5.64 3.43 13.89
N ASN A 168 6.43 4.22 14.61
CA ASN A 168 7.36 5.18 13.99
C ASN A 168 8.57 4.48 13.35
N ARG A 169 9.04 3.36 13.91
CA ARG A 169 10.07 2.50 13.30
C ARG A 169 9.56 1.92 11.98
N LEU A 170 8.34 1.38 11.97
CA LEU A 170 7.71 0.81 10.78
C LEU A 170 7.68 1.83 9.65
N VAL A 171 7.15 3.03 9.87
CA VAL A 171 7.09 4.05 8.80
C VAL A 171 8.48 4.54 8.36
N ALA A 172 9.44 4.63 9.29
CA ALA A 172 10.82 5.00 8.95
C ALA A 172 11.51 3.93 8.09
N ASP A 173 11.31 2.65 8.39
CA ASP A 173 11.88 1.54 7.63
C ASP A 173 11.28 1.42 6.23
N ARG A 174 10.04 1.90 6.05
CA ARG A 174 9.40 2.05 4.73
C ARG A 174 9.80 3.35 4.00
N GLY A 175 10.62 4.21 4.60
CA GLY A 175 11.06 5.47 4.02
C GLY A 175 9.97 6.55 3.94
N LEU A 176 8.92 6.43 4.75
CA LEU A 176 7.75 7.32 4.75
C LEU A 176 8.01 8.53 5.65
N THR A 177 8.78 9.48 5.13
CA THR A 177 9.37 10.58 5.92
C THR A 177 8.37 11.68 6.32
N ASN A 178 7.15 11.68 5.77
CA ASN A 178 6.14 12.69 6.07
C ASN A 178 5.09 12.20 7.07
N THR A 179 5.44 11.16 7.84
CA THR A 179 4.54 10.52 8.81
C THR A 179 5.21 10.32 10.17
N ARG A 180 4.49 10.66 11.24
CA ARG A 180 4.89 10.47 12.63
C ARG A 180 3.66 10.33 13.51
N PHE A 181 3.63 9.30 14.35
CA PHE A 181 2.55 9.04 15.28
C PHE A 181 2.98 9.36 16.72
N SER A 182 2.06 9.93 17.49
CA SER A 182 2.21 10.16 18.93
C SER A 182 1.32 9.27 19.78
N ASN A 183 0.40 8.50 19.17
CA ASN A 183 -0.54 7.61 19.83
C ASN A 183 -1.07 6.55 18.83
N PRO A 184 -1.69 5.44 19.29
CA PRO A 184 -2.17 4.37 18.41
C PRO A 184 -3.59 4.60 17.87
N SER A 185 -4.33 5.59 18.37
CA SER A 185 -5.75 5.75 18.07
C SER A 185 -6.03 6.81 17.00
N GLY A 186 -5.17 7.81 16.84
CA GLY A 186 -5.41 8.95 15.97
C GLY A 186 -6.07 10.15 16.65
N ILE A 187 -6.11 10.18 17.98
CA ILE A 187 -6.54 11.39 18.71
C ILE A 187 -5.52 12.51 18.44
N ASP A 188 -6.01 13.74 18.33
CA ASP A 188 -5.17 14.92 18.12
C ASP A 188 -4.07 15.01 19.19
N GLY A 189 -2.85 15.27 18.73
CA GLY A 189 -1.69 15.34 19.59
C GLY A 189 -0.53 16.04 18.89
N ASP A 190 0.43 16.50 19.68
CA ASP A 190 1.58 17.20 19.12
C ASP A 190 2.38 16.28 18.18
N GLN A 191 2.75 16.83 17.02
CA GLN A 191 3.50 16.15 15.97
C GLN A 191 2.85 14.80 15.54
N HIS A 192 1.53 14.67 15.64
CA HIS A 192 0.74 13.53 15.13
C HIS A 192 0.31 13.80 13.69
N VAL A 193 1.12 13.38 12.73
CA VAL A 193 0.95 13.77 11.32
C VAL A 193 1.19 12.59 10.38
N ALA A 194 0.53 12.63 9.23
CA ALA A 194 0.82 11.78 8.09
C ALA A 194 0.62 12.56 6.78
N SER A 195 1.14 12.01 5.69
CA SER A 195 0.85 12.51 4.34
C SER A 195 -0.14 11.60 3.62
N ALA A 196 -0.85 12.14 2.62
CA ALA A 196 -1.81 11.36 1.84
C ALA A 196 -1.10 10.25 1.04
N ARG A 197 0.11 10.52 0.56
CA ARG A 197 0.96 9.52 -0.12
C ARG A 197 1.34 8.39 0.82
N ASP A 198 1.89 8.70 1.99
CA ASP A 198 2.36 7.68 2.94
C ASP A 198 1.20 6.79 3.39
N LEU A 199 0.04 7.38 3.71
CA LEU A 199 -1.15 6.61 4.09
C LEU A 199 -1.67 5.72 2.96
N ALA A 200 -1.54 6.13 1.69
CA ALA A 200 -1.93 5.28 0.57
C ALA A 200 -1.00 4.07 0.42
N LEU A 201 0.31 4.26 0.61
CA LEU A 201 1.29 3.19 0.56
C LEU A 201 1.11 2.22 1.74
N LEU A 202 0.88 2.74 2.95
CA LEU A 202 0.57 1.94 4.13
C LEU A 202 -0.75 1.19 3.98
N THR A 203 -1.75 1.79 3.36
CA THR A 203 -3.02 1.11 3.07
C THR A 203 -2.81 0.01 2.04
N ALA A 204 -2.03 0.26 0.98
CA ALA A 204 -1.70 -0.75 -0.02
C ALA A 204 -1.01 -1.97 0.63
N GLU A 205 -0.07 -1.73 1.55
CA GLU A 205 0.56 -2.79 2.35
C GLU A 205 -0.45 -3.50 3.27
N ALA A 206 -1.31 -2.75 3.98
CA ALA A 206 -2.31 -3.33 4.87
C ALA A 206 -3.26 -4.29 4.14
N ILE A 207 -3.73 -3.94 2.94
CA ILE A 207 -4.66 -4.79 2.18
C ILE A 207 -3.98 -5.98 1.47
N GLU A 208 -2.64 -6.07 1.47
CA GLU A 208 -1.93 -7.30 1.09
C GLU A 208 -2.09 -8.39 2.15
N ASN A 209 -2.28 -8.01 3.42
CA ASN A 209 -2.66 -8.95 4.47
C ASN A 209 -4.15 -9.32 4.31
N PRO A 210 -4.49 -10.59 4.06
CA PRO A 210 -5.87 -11.00 3.78
C PRO A 210 -6.81 -10.77 4.97
N THR A 211 -6.32 -10.87 6.19
CA THR A 211 -7.10 -10.60 7.40
C THR A 211 -7.43 -9.12 7.52
N LEU A 212 -6.45 -8.23 7.33
CA LEU A 212 -6.72 -6.79 7.39
C LEU A 212 -7.63 -6.34 6.25
N ALA A 213 -7.44 -6.88 5.03
CA ALA A 213 -8.31 -6.60 3.90
C ALA A 213 -9.77 -7.02 4.18
N GLU A 214 -9.99 -8.20 4.75
CA GLU A 214 -11.32 -8.69 5.17
C GLU A 214 -11.95 -7.75 6.21
N ILE A 215 -11.21 -7.40 7.26
CA ILE A 215 -11.71 -6.56 8.35
C ILE A 215 -12.05 -5.15 7.85
N MET A 216 -11.17 -4.53 7.05
CA MET A 216 -11.41 -3.19 6.51
C MET A 216 -12.59 -3.14 5.52
N GLY A 217 -12.97 -4.28 4.93
CA GLY A 217 -14.15 -4.45 4.07
C GLY A 217 -15.42 -4.91 4.81
N THR A 218 -15.36 -5.06 6.13
CA THR A 218 -16.49 -5.58 6.92
C THR A 218 -17.52 -4.47 7.22
N ALA A 219 -18.77 -4.67 6.81
CA ALA A 219 -19.86 -3.72 7.08
C ALA A 219 -20.34 -3.76 8.55
N SER A 220 -20.42 -4.94 9.14
CA SER A 220 -20.75 -5.14 10.56
C SER A 220 -20.21 -6.47 11.06
N ALA A 221 -19.95 -6.56 12.36
CA ALA A 221 -19.52 -7.78 13.03
C ALA A 221 -20.04 -7.79 14.47
N THR A 222 -20.16 -8.97 15.07
CA THR A 222 -20.40 -9.11 16.51
C THR A 222 -19.11 -9.56 17.17
N LEU A 223 -18.52 -8.72 18.02
CA LEU A 223 -17.37 -9.08 18.83
C LEU A 223 -17.80 -10.04 19.95
N PRO A 224 -17.06 -11.14 20.17
CA PRO A 224 -17.32 -12.00 21.31
C PRO A 224 -17.01 -11.26 22.60
N SER A 225 -17.66 -11.69 23.68
CA SER A 225 -17.40 -11.18 25.03
C SER A 225 -17.46 -12.34 26.02
N SER A 226 -16.59 -12.28 27.02
CA SER A 226 -16.56 -13.24 28.12
C SER A 226 -17.52 -12.86 29.25
N VAL A 227 -17.97 -11.60 29.29
CA VAL A 227 -18.88 -11.07 30.32
C VAL A 227 -20.28 -10.73 29.79
N ASN A 228 -20.45 -10.57 28.47
CA ASN A 228 -21.73 -10.36 27.81
C ASN A 228 -22.03 -11.49 26.81
N PRO A 229 -23.03 -12.37 27.07
CA PRO A 229 -23.32 -13.52 26.20
C PRO A 229 -23.80 -13.14 24.79
N ASP A 230 -24.32 -11.92 24.59
CA ASP A 230 -24.77 -11.44 23.28
C ASP A 230 -23.64 -10.80 22.46
N GLY A 231 -22.46 -10.60 23.07
CA GLY A 231 -21.34 -9.88 22.45
C GLY A 231 -21.64 -8.41 22.18
N TYR A 232 -20.81 -7.78 21.33
CA TYR A 232 -20.95 -6.37 20.96
C TYR A 232 -21.10 -6.22 19.45
N LEU A 233 -22.25 -5.74 19.00
CA LEU A 233 -22.47 -5.42 17.60
C LEU A 233 -21.69 -4.14 17.24
N VAL A 234 -20.76 -4.26 16.31
CA VAL A 234 -19.98 -3.15 15.76
C VAL A 234 -20.29 -2.97 14.28
N ASN A 235 -20.37 -1.71 13.84
CA ASN A 235 -20.68 -1.35 12.46
C ASN A 235 -19.55 -0.52 11.88
N THR A 236 -19.33 -0.65 10.58
CA THR A 236 -18.37 0.20 9.88
C THR A 236 -18.80 1.65 9.97
N THR A 237 -17.81 2.53 10.10
CA THR A 237 -18.00 3.98 9.99
C THR A 237 -17.87 4.48 8.55
N HIS A 238 -17.57 3.59 7.59
CA HIS A 238 -17.29 3.93 6.20
C HIS A 238 -18.49 3.64 5.30
N ASP A 239 -19.21 4.68 4.88
CA ASP A 239 -20.47 4.57 4.13
C ASP A 239 -20.32 3.80 2.81
N MET A 240 -19.20 3.98 2.11
CA MET A 240 -18.96 3.25 0.85
C MET A 240 -18.64 1.76 1.06
N VAL A 241 -18.18 1.36 2.24
CA VAL A 241 -18.04 -0.08 2.57
C VAL A 241 -19.43 -0.63 2.89
N LEU A 242 -20.24 0.14 3.61
CA LEU A 242 -21.62 -0.21 3.96
C LEU A 242 -22.52 -0.39 2.71
N ASP A 243 -22.38 0.47 1.70
CA ASP A 243 -23.17 0.40 0.46
C ASP A 243 -22.55 -0.52 -0.62
N GLY A 244 -21.37 -1.09 -0.35
CA GLY A 244 -20.65 -2.01 -1.24
C GLY A 244 -19.94 -1.35 -2.43
N SER A 245 -19.87 -0.02 -2.49
CA SER A 245 -19.11 0.70 -3.53
C SER A 245 -17.59 0.74 -3.27
N ALA A 246 -17.15 0.38 -2.06
CA ALA A 246 -15.76 0.17 -1.68
C ALA A 246 -15.55 -1.24 -1.11
N VAL A 247 -14.39 -1.82 -1.38
CA VAL A 247 -14.01 -3.16 -0.90
C VAL A 247 -13.26 -3.12 0.43
N ALA A 248 -12.69 -1.97 0.79
CA ALA A 248 -12.06 -1.72 2.08
C ALA A 248 -11.98 -0.21 2.33
N GLY A 249 -11.83 0.22 3.58
CA GLY A 249 -11.57 1.62 3.87
C GLY A 249 -11.42 1.93 5.35
N LYS A 250 -11.11 3.18 5.65
CA LYS A 250 -11.09 3.73 7.01
C LYS A 250 -11.47 5.20 7.00
N THR A 251 -12.28 5.61 7.97
CA THR A 251 -12.60 7.02 8.23
C THR A 251 -11.73 7.60 9.34
N GLY A 252 -11.59 8.92 9.38
CA GLY A 252 -11.05 9.65 10.52
C GLY A 252 -11.58 11.07 10.58
N THR A 253 -11.91 11.56 11.78
CA THR A 253 -12.35 12.95 11.96
C THR A 253 -11.90 13.44 13.32
N THR A 254 -11.29 14.62 13.32
CA THR A 254 -11.06 15.44 14.51
C THR A 254 -11.18 16.91 14.08
N ASP A 255 -11.28 17.81 15.05
CA ASP A 255 -11.33 19.24 14.75
C ASP A 255 -10.06 19.73 14.03
N GLN A 256 -8.89 19.15 14.34
CA GLN A 256 -7.63 19.50 13.67
C GLN A 256 -7.47 18.83 12.31
N ALA A 257 -7.99 17.61 12.13
CA ALA A 257 -7.82 16.84 10.90
C ALA A 257 -8.86 17.17 9.82
N GLY A 258 -10.03 17.69 10.20
CA GLY A 258 -11.18 17.75 9.31
C GLY A 258 -11.66 16.35 8.90
N GLY A 259 -12.33 16.25 7.75
CA GLY A 259 -12.76 14.97 7.20
C GLY A 259 -11.62 14.21 6.52
N CYS A 260 -11.19 13.09 7.11
CA CYS A 260 -10.23 12.17 6.52
C CYS A 260 -10.89 10.86 6.06
N LEU A 261 -10.44 10.33 4.93
CA LEU A 261 -10.95 9.08 4.37
C LEU A 261 -9.85 8.32 3.63
N VAL A 262 -9.80 7.01 3.84
CA VAL A 262 -9.13 6.05 2.96
C VAL A 262 -10.21 5.16 2.38
N THR A 263 -10.25 5.05 1.06
CA THR A 263 -11.19 4.18 0.34
C THR A 263 -10.43 3.33 -0.66
N VAL A 264 -10.73 2.02 -0.66
CA VAL A 264 -10.21 1.08 -1.64
C VAL A 264 -11.36 0.62 -2.53
N THR A 265 -11.24 0.85 -3.84
CA THR A 265 -12.17 0.37 -4.86
C THR A 265 -11.46 -0.53 -5.87
N LEU A 266 -12.24 -1.16 -6.75
CA LEU A 266 -11.72 -1.99 -7.83
C LEU A 266 -11.91 -1.30 -9.18
N GLN A 267 -10.85 -1.25 -9.97
CA GLN A 267 -10.89 -0.94 -11.40
C GLN A 267 -10.50 -2.19 -12.18
N GLY A 268 -11.50 -3.00 -12.55
CA GLY A 268 -11.26 -4.38 -12.96
C GLY A 268 -10.71 -5.19 -11.79
N GLU A 269 -9.51 -5.74 -11.94
CA GLU A 269 -8.80 -6.46 -10.86
C GLU A 269 -7.85 -5.56 -10.05
N ASN A 270 -7.61 -4.34 -10.51
CA ASN A 270 -6.70 -3.42 -9.85
C ASN A 270 -7.37 -2.78 -8.63
N ARG A 271 -6.67 -2.78 -7.51
CA ARG A 271 -7.08 -2.11 -6.28
C ARG A 271 -6.63 -0.66 -6.31
N ILE A 272 -7.60 0.25 -6.29
CA ILE A 272 -7.36 1.69 -6.30
C ILE A 272 -7.54 2.21 -4.87
N VAL A 273 -6.48 2.79 -4.32
CA VAL A 273 -6.48 3.42 -3.00
C VAL A 273 -6.62 4.94 -3.18
N ALA A 274 -7.71 5.52 -2.68
CA ALA A 274 -7.92 6.96 -2.61
C ALA A 274 -7.81 7.42 -1.16
N VAL A 275 -6.95 8.41 -0.92
CA VAL A 275 -6.73 9.02 0.39
C VAL A 275 -7.10 10.49 0.34
N ILE A 276 -7.96 10.91 1.25
CA ILE A 276 -8.47 12.26 1.46
C ILE A 276 -8.08 12.71 2.86
N LEU A 277 -7.42 13.87 2.97
CA LEU A 277 -7.07 14.49 4.24
C LEU A 277 -7.55 15.95 4.28
N GLY A 278 -8.25 16.31 5.36
CA GLY A 278 -8.72 17.68 5.57
C GLY A 278 -9.83 18.13 4.63
N ALA A 279 -10.83 17.29 4.39
CA ALA A 279 -12.08 17.70 3.77
C ALA A 279 -12.93 18.54 4.72
N ASP A 280 -13.79 19.40 4.17
CA ASP A 280 -14.59 20.33 4.96
C ASP A 280 -15.54 19.62 5.93
N LEU A 281 -15.67 20.19 7.13
CA LEU A 281 -16.66 19.77 8.13
C LEU A 281 -17.95 20.56 7.94
N THR A 282 -19.09 19.90 8.11
CA THR A 282 -20.42 20.52 8.21
C THR A 282 -20.88 20.41 9.66
N TYR A 283 -21.17 21.55 10.28
CA TYR A 283 -21.64 21.63 11.67
C TYR A 283 -23.16 21.82 11.70
N ALA A 284 -23.82 21.10 12.61
CA ALA A 284 -25.22 21.30 12.93
C ALA A 284 -25.38 22.30 14.09
N ASP A 285 -26.59 22.82 14.28
CA ASP A 285 -26.90 23.81 15.32
C ASP A 285 -26.68 23.29 16.76
N ASP A 286 -26.71 21.97 16.96
CA ASP A 286 -26.44 21.31 18.24
C ASP A 286 -24.95 21.10 18.53
N GLY A 287 -24.07 21.55 17.64
CA GLY A 287 -22.62 21.42 17.76
C GLY A 287 -22.06 20.09 17.23
N SER A 288 -22.90 19.17 16.77
CA SER A 288 -22.43 17.97 16.08
C SER A 288 -21.86 18.31 14.70
N PHE A 289 -20.94 17.48 14.21
CA PHE A 289 -20.32 17.67 12.89
C PHE A 289 -20.32 16.38 12.06
N SER A 290 -20.28 16.56 10.75
CA SER A 290 -20.07 15.51 9.76
C SER A 290 -19.11 16.00 8.67
N SER A 291 -18.65 15.13 7.79
CA SER A 291 -17.94 15.57 6.58
C SER A 291 -18.39 14.74 5.39
N PRO A 292 -19.55 15.07 4.80
CA PRO A 292 -19.99 14.46 3.54
C PRO A 292 -19.02 14.79 2.39
N ALA A 293 -18.31 15.92 2.50
CA ALA A 293 -17.34 16.39 1.51
C ALA A 293 -16.23 15.36 1.23
N ARG A 294 -15.74 14.64 2.24
CA ARG A 294 -14.72 13.58 2.06
C ARG A 294 -15.17 12.49 1.07
N TYR A 295 -16.46 12.15 1.09
CA TYR A 295 -17.03 11.13 0.21
C TYR A 295 -17.36 11.68 -1.17
N ALA A 296 -17.81 12.94 -1.27
CA ALA A 296 -18.00 13.61 -2.55
C ALA A 296 -16.67 13.70 -3.31
N ASP A 297 -15.62 14.21 -2.66
CA ASP A 297 -14.27 14.30 -3.22
C ASP A 297 -13.77 12.92 -3.70
N THR A 298 -13.97 11.87 -2.89
CA THR A 298 -13.58 10.50 -3.24
C THR A 298 -14.32 9.97 -4.46
N ARG A 299 -15.64 10.14 -4.51
CA ARG A 299 -16.47 9.66 -5.64
C ARG A 299 -16.13 10.38 -6.93
N ASP A 300 -15.94 11.69 -6.89
CA ASP A 300 -15.57 12.50 -8.05
C ASP A 300 -14.20 12.09 -8.62
N LEU A 301 -13.23 11.83 -7.74
CA LEU A 301 -11.91 11.33 -8.13
C LEU A 301 -11.98 9.95 -8.78
N ILE A 302 -12.70 9.01 -8.20
CA ILE A 302 -12.82 7.65 -8.73
C ILE A 302 -13.57 7.67 -10.08
N ALA A 303 -14.63 8.47 -10.19
CA ALA A 303 -15.45 8.55 -11.40
C ALA A 303 -14.65 9.06 -12.62
N VAL A 304 -13.70 9.98 -12.42
CA VAL A 304 -12.90 10.53 -13.53
C VAL A 304 -11.74 9.62 -13.97
N LEU A 305 -11.40 8.58 -13.19
CA LEU A 305 -10.25 7.71 -13.49
C LEU A 305 -10.36 7.00 -14.85
N PRO A 306 -11.49 6.35 -15.23
CA PRO A 306 -11.61 5.71 -16.55
C PRO A 306 -11.59 6.70 -17.72
N GLU A 307 -11.88 7.97 -17.46
CA GLU A 307 -11.75 9.03 -18.46
C GLU A 307 -10.29 9.51 -18.60
N ARG A 308 -9.43 9.23 -17.63
CA ARG A 308 -8.03 9.66 -17.62
C ARG A 308 -7.04 8.55 -17.95
N TYR A 309 -7.40 7.29 -17.70
CA TYR A 309 -6.53 6.15 -17.86
C TYR A 309 -7.25 4.99 -18.55
N ASP A 310 -6.49 4.26 -19.37
CA ASP A 310 -6.85 2.96 -19.90
C ASP A 310 -6.05 1.89 -19.14
N TRP A 311 -6.72 0.93 -18.50
CA TRP A 311 -6.07 -0.20 -17.82
C TRP A 311 -5.74 -1.27 -18.85
N VAL A 312 -4.49 -1.25 -19.30
CA VAL A 312 -3.96 -2.12 -20.35
C VAL A 312 -3.58 -3.47 -19.76
N ASP A 313 -4.03 -4.56 -20.38
CA ASP A 313 -3.60 -5.92 -20.04
C ASP A 313 -2.23 -6.20 -20.68
N PRO A 314 -1.14 -6.31 -19.89
CA PRO A 314 0.19 -6.51 -20.45
C PRO A 314 0.40 -7.91 -21.05
N SER A 315 -0.50 -8.87 -20.80
CA SER A 315 -0.45 -10.21 -21.38
C SER A 315 -1.01 -10.27 -22.81
N ALA A 316 -1.76 -9.25 -23.23
CA ALA A 316 -2.30 -9.16 -24.58
C ALA A 316 -1.25 -8.63 -25.57
N ALA A 317 -0.94 -9.41 -26.60
CA ALA A 317 0.08 -9.07 -27.59
C ALA A 317 -0.25 -7.79 -28.38
N GLU A 318 -1.54 -7.48 -28.60
CA GLU A 318 -1.94 -6.23 -29.25
C GLU A 318 -1.69 -5.01 -28.35
N ALA A 319 -1.62 -5.22 -27.04
CA ALA A 319 -1.56 -4.18 -26.04
C ALA A 319 -0.11 -3.81 -25.68
N VAL A 320 0.78 -4.81 -25.61
CA VAL A 320 2.23 -4.62 -25.48
C VAL A 320 2.95 -5.52 -26.50
N PRO A 321 3.15 -5.03 -27.74
CA PRO A 321 3.72 -5.84 -28.82
C PRO A 321 5.09 -6.45 -28.47
N GLY A 322 5.21 -7.78 -28.59
CA GLY A 322 6.45 -8.54 -28.39
C GLY A 322 6.68 -9.07 -26.98
N LEU A 323 6.01 -8.52 -25.96
CA LEU A 323 6.22 -8.93 -24.58
C LEU A 323 5.77 -10.38 -24.32
N PRO A 324 4.57 -10.83 -24.71
CA PRO A 324 4.14 -12.21 -24.48
C PRO A 324 5.06 -13.22 -25.19
N GLU A 325 5.49 -12.92 -26.41
CA GLU A 325 6.41 -13.78 -27.18
C GLU A 325 7.79 -13.87 -26.52
N GLU A 326 8.34 -12.75 -26.05
CA GLU A 326 9.63 -12.72 -25.37
C GLU A 326 9.58 -13.48 -24.04
N LEU A 327 8.55 -13.24 -23.21
CA LEU A 327 8.34 -13.98 -21.97
C LEU A 327 8.23 -15.50 -22.23
N SER A 328 7.46 -15.88 -23.25
CA SER A 328 7.33 -17.29 -23.64
C SER A 328 8.65 -17.89 -24.12
N ALA A 329 9.48 -17.14 -24.86
CA ALA A 329 10.77 -17.60 -25.34
C ALA A 329 11.76 -17.89 -24.20
N TRP A 330 11.65 -17.15 -23.09
CA TRP A 330 12.44 -17.37 -21.88
C TRP A 330 11.80 -18.35 -20.88
N GLY A 331 10.64 -18.93 -21.22
CA GLY A 331 9.88 -19.77 -20.30
C GLY A 331 9.53 -19.02 -19.01
N ALA A 332 9.18 -17.75 -19.12
CA ALA A 332 8.89 -16.85 -18.00
C ALA A 332 7.45 -16.33 -18.09
N SER A 333 6.90 -15.86 -16.98
CA SER A 333 5.58 -15.24 -16.93
C SER A 333 5.55 -14.08 -15.94
N LEU A 334 4.70 -13.08 -16.21
CA LEU A 334 4.38 -12.05 -15.22
C LEU A 334 3.83 -12.71 -13.94
N ASN A 335 4.26 -12.20 -12.79
CA ASN A 335 3.79 -12.66 -11.49
C ASN A 335 2.79 -11.64 -10.93
N GLY A 336 1.57 -11.66 -11.48
CA GLY A 336 0.47 -10.80 -11.10
C GLY A 336 -0.58 -10.68 -12.21
N SER A 337 -1.80 -10.32 -11.84
CA SER A 337 -2.91 -10.09 -12.79
C SER A 337 -3.21 -8.60 -13.01
N GLY A 338 -2.37 -7.72 -12.45
CA GLY A 338 -2.53 -6.28 -12.50
C GLY A 338 -2.41 -5.72 -13.92
N ARG A 339 -3.43 -4.98 -14.34
CA ARG A 339 -3.37 -4.17 -15.56
C ARG A 339 -2.51 -2.93 -15.33
N VAL A 340 -1.90 -2.42 -16.39
CA VAL A 340 -1.07 -1.22 -16.35
C VAL A 340 -1.93 0.01 -16.69
N PRO A 341 -2.12 0.98 -15.77
CA PRO A 341 -2.86 2.19 -16.07
C PRO A 341 -2.04 3.13 -16.95
N VAL A 342 -2.44 3.26 -18.22
CA VAL A 342 -1.79 4.17 -19.17
C VAL A 342 -2.66 5.41 -19.35
N PRO A 343 -2.11 6.64 -19.38
CA PRO A 343 -2.89 7.83 -19.70
C PRO A 343 -3.69 7.62 -20.99
N ARG A 344 -4.97 7.96 -20.94
CA ARG A 344 -5.94 7.65 -21.98
C ARG A 344 -5.47 8.22 -23.33
N GLY A 345 -5.67 7.43 -24.38
CA GLY A 345 -5.19 7.78 -25.73
C GLY A 345 -3.68 7.68 -25.93
N ARG A 346 -2.93 7.14 -24.96
CA ARG A 346 -1.48 6.86 -25.08
C ARG A 346 -1.13 5.38 -24.95
N ALA A 347 -2.11 4.47 -24.96
CA ALA A 347 -1.88 3.02 -24.87
C ALA A 347 -0.90 2.52 -25.96
N GLY A 348 -0.97 3.05 -27.18
CA GLY A 348 -0.05 2.69 -28.27
C GLY A 348 1.40 3.17 -28.09
N GLU A 349 1.69 3.96 -27.06
CA GLU A 349 3.04 4.38 -26.68
C GLU A 349 3.64 3.50 -25.56
N LEU A 350 2.88 2.54 -25.04
CA LEU A 350 3.32 1.64 -23.99
C LEU A 350 4.37 0.68 -24.57
N GLY A 351 5.60 0.80 -24.07
CA GLY A 351 6.70 -0.12 -24.34
C GLY A 351 7.10 -0.89 -23.09
N TYR A 352 8.07 -1.78 -23.24
CA TYR A 352 8.61 -2.54 -22.11
C TYR A 352 10.13 -2.72 -22.21
N ARG A 353 10.75 -3.08 -21.09
CA ARG A 353 12.10 -3.66 -21.02
C ARG A 353 12.05 -4.86 -20.08
N LEU A 354 12.43 -6.03 -20.59
CA LEU A 354 12.54 -7.24 -19.82
C LEU A 354 13.96 -7.38 -19.24
N VAL A 355 14.06 -7.59 -17.94
CA VAL A 355 15.32 -7.84 -17.23
C VAL A 355 15.22 -9.17 -16.54
N LEU A 356 15.98 -10.16 -16.99
CA LEU A 356 16.01 -11.51 -16.45
C LEU A 356 17.36 -11.84 -15.80
N GLY A 357 17.30 -12.57 -14.70
CA GLY A 357 18.41 -13.27 -14.08
C GLY A 357 18.62 -14.66 -14.67
N ALA A 358 19.32 -15.51 -13.91
CA ALA A 358 19.50 -16.91 -14.29
C ALA A 358 18.16 -17.67 -14.22
N PRO A 359 17.93 -18.67 -15.10
CA PRO A 359 16.78 -19.56 -14.98
C PRO A 359 16.72 -20.20 -13.61
N ALA A 360 15.50 -20.44 -13.12
CA ALA A 360 15.23 -20.98 -11.80
C ALA A 360 14.16 -22.09 -11.87
N GLU A 361 13.74 -22.61 -10.71
CA GLU A 361 12.63 -23.55 -10.64
C GLU A 361 11.29 -22.85 -10.96
N PRO A 362 10.31 -23.57 -11.52
CA PRO A 362 8.97 -23.02 -11.77
C PRO A 362 8.38 -22.28 -10.56
N GLY A 363 7.87 -21.07 -10.79
CA GLY A 363 7.33 -20.18 -9.77
C GLY A 363 8.37 -19.34 -9.02
N ALA A 364 9.67 -19.62 -9.17
CA ALA A 364 10.70 -18.79 -8.56
C ALA A 364 10.83 -17.44 -9.29
N PRO A 365 11.11 -16.33 -8.57
CA PRO A 365 11.39 -15.03 -9.19
C PRO A 365 12.62 -15.11 -10.08
N VAL A 366 12.51 -14.65 -11.33
CA VAL A 366 13.59 -14.66 -12.33
C VAL A 366 13.86 -13.30 -12.93
N GLY A 367 13.07 -12.27 -12.62
CA GLY A 367 13.33 -10.94 -13.14
C GLY A 367 12.15 -9.99 -12.99
N THR A 368 12.15 -8.97 -13.84
CA THR A 368 11.18 -7.87 -13.83
C THR A 368 10.92 -7.38 -15.25
N VAL A 369 9.69 -6.98 -15.53
CA VAL A 369 9.33 -6.17 -16.70
C VAL A 369 9.18 -4.72 -16.25
N LEU A 370 9.94 -3.81 -16.86
CA LEU A 370 9.73 -2.38 -16.73
C LEU A 370 8.79 -1.93 -17.84
N PHE A 371 7.63 -1.39 -17.50
CA PHE A 371 6.71 -0.77 -18.46
C PHE A 371 7.05 0.70 -18.63
N LEU A 372 7.17 1.15 -19.88
CA LEU A 372 7.60 2.51 -20.19
C LEU A 372 6.54 3.22 -21.03
N LEU A 373 6.35 4.50 -20.75
CA LEU A 373 5.60 5.40 -21.61
C LEU A 373 6.60 6.36 -22.28
N GLY A 374 6.97 6.05 -23.52
CA GLY A 374 8.13 6.69 -24.16
C GLY A 374 9.44 6.34 -23.44
N SER A 375 10.06 7.31 -22.77
CA SER A 375 11.32 7.13 -22.02
C SER A 375 11.14 7.01 -20.51
N GLU A 376 9.93 7.24 -20.00
CA GLU A 376 9.63 7.24 -18.58
C GLU A 376 9.18 5.84 -18.15
N VAL A 377 9.74 5.32 -17.05
CA VAL A 377 9.24 4.09 -16.45
C VAL A 377 7.95 4.41 -15.73
N LEU A 378 6.86 3.77 -16.14
CA LEU A 378 5.54 3.94 -15.56
C LEU A 378 5.35 3.02 -14.36
N THR A 379 5.72 1.74 -14.51
CA THR A 379 5.71 0.75 -13.43
C THR A 379 6.64 -0.41 -13.75
N GLU A 380 6.85 -1.27 -12.77
CA GLU A 380 7.55 -2.53 -12.89
C GLU A 380 6.69 -3.69 -12.37
N GLN A 381 6.76 -4.84 -13.03
CA GLN A 381 6.09 -6.05 -12.58
C GLN A 381 7.08 -7.21 -12.46
N PRO A 382 7.01 -7.99 -11.36
CA PRO A 382 7.89 -9.13 -11.16
C PRO A 382 7.59 -10.24 -12.19
N VAL A 383 8.63 -11.00 -12.52
CA VAL A 383 8.59 -12.12 -13.45
C VAL A 383 9.03 -13.38 -12.71
N VAL A 384 8.31 -14.47 -12.92
CA VAL A 384 8.64 -15.81 -12.39
C VAL A 384 8.96 -16.78 -13.51
N GLN A 385 9.73 -17.83 -13.20
CA GLN A 385 9.94 -18.92 -14.13
C GLN A 385 8.59 -19.63 -14.37
N ALA A 386 8.17 -19.75 -15.63
CA ALA A 386 7.01 -20.54 -15.98
C ALA A 386 7.35 -22.04 -15.84
N GLY A 387 6.38 -22.83 -15.37
CA GLY A 387 6.49 -24.28 -15.42
C GLY A 387 6.42 -24.78 -16.87
N PHE A 388 7.23 -25.78 -17.19
CA PHE A 388 7.11 -26.51 -18.44
C PHE A 388 6.19 -27.71 -18.22
N ALA A 389 5.28 -27.95 -19.15
CA ALA A 389 4.59 -29.23 -19.28
C ALA A 389 5.12 -29.94 -20.53
N THR A 390 5.53 -31.19 -20.36
CA THR A 390 5.80 -32.10 -21.48
C THR A 390 4.47 -32.55 -22.08
N THR A 391 4.26 -32.28 -23.36
CA THR A 391 3.12 -32.85 -24.10
C THR A 391 3.28 -34.37 -24.25
N ALA A 392 2.18 -35.06 -24.56
CA ALA A 392 2.19 -36.51 -24.78
C ALA A 392 3.11 -36.97 -25.94
N THR A 393 3.58 -36.05 -26.79
CA THR A 393 4.53 -36.29 -27.88
C THR A 393 5.99 -36.07 -27.48
N GLY A 394 6.26 -35.63 -26.24
CA GLY A 394 7.61 -35.38 -25.74
C GLY A 394 8.14 -33.97 -26.00
N ASP A 395 7.34 -33.07 -26.55
CA ASP A 395 7.73 -31.67 -26.72
C ASP A 395 7.54 -30.90 -25.40
N VAL A 396 8.56 -30.13 -25.03
CA VAL A 396 8.53 -29.26 -23.85
C VAL A 396 7.80 -27.98 -24.24
N MET A 397 6.59 -27.76 -23.72
CA MET A 397 5.84 -26.52 -23.91
C MET A 397 5.69 -25.76 -22.58
N ALA A 398 5.76 -24.43 -22.63
CA ALA A 398 5.42 -23.60 -21.46
C ALA A 398 3.93 -23.77 -21.12
N LEU A 399 3.58 -23.91 -19.83
CA LEU A 399 2.21 -24.16 -19.37
C LEU A 399 1.18 -23.15 -19.88
N HIS A 400 1.57 -21.89 -20.08
CA HIS A 400 0.66 -20.86 -20.61
C HIS A 400 0.22 -21.13 -22.07
N GLN A 401 1.09 -21.72 -22.90
CA GLN A 401 0.73 -22.07 -24.28
C GLN A 401 -0.29 -23.22 -24.37
N LEU A 402 -0.37 -24.08 -23.35
CA LEU A 402 -1.42 -25.11 -23.27
C LEU A 402 -2.79 -24.52 -22.95
N ALA A 403 -2.84 -23.41 -22.21
CA ALA A 403 -4.09 -22.73 -21.87
C ALA A 403 -4.70 -21.95 -23.04
N LEU A 404 -3.88 -21.52 -24.02
CA LEU A 404 -4.33 -20.83 -25.23
C LEU A 404 -4.72 -21.80 -26.36
N ALA A 405 -4.36 -23.08 -26.25
CA ALA A 405 -4.63 -24.11 -27.25
C ALA A 405 -5.87 -24.98 -26.91
N ALA A 406 -6.51 -24.75 -25.77
CA ALA A 406 -7.76 -25.37 -25.32
C ALA A 406 -8.90 -24.36 -25.42
#